data_AF-A0A1S3JK58-F1
#
_entry.id   AF-A0A1S3JK58-F1
#
_cell.length_a   1.000
_cell.length_b   1.000
_cell.length_c   1.000
_cell.angle_alpha   90.00
_cell.angle_beta   90.00
_cell.angle_gamma   90.00
#
_symmetry.space_group_name_H-M   'P 1'
#
loop_
_entity.id
_entity.type
_entity.pdbx_description
1 polymer ?
#
loop_
_entity_poly.entity_id
_entity_poly.type
_entity_poly.pdbx_seq_one_letter_code
_entity_poly.pdbx_strand_id
1 'polypeptide(L)'
;MEVQRLNFIAPISVPHKALRTVNFRGYTIPEGTTVLANQWSIMMDEEKWPNPQQFDPSRFLDEFGNVKKNAAWIPFSVGKRSCAGEVLARQEIFLVLTALLQAFSFRPPDGEALPECVGKTGSLYVCPDFNVCAEPRF
;
A
#
# COMPACT_ATOMS: atom_id res chain seq x y z
N MET A 1 -4.84 2.49 -5.90
CA MET A 1 -5.29 1.95 -4.60
C MET A 1 -4.83 0.51 -4.43
N GLU A 2 -5.18 -0.41 -5.35
CA GLU A 2 -4.75 -1.81 -5.24
C GLU A 2 -3.23 -2.00 -5.23
N VAL A 3 -2.49 -1.25 -6.05
CA VAL A 3 -1.01 -1.23 -6.01
C VAL A 3 -0.47 -0.94 -4.60
N GLN A 4 -1.05 0.06 -3.91
CA GLN A 4 -0.62 0.44 -2.55
C GLN A 4 -1.04 -0.56 -1.48
N ARG A 5 -2.13 -1.32 -1.70
CA ARG A 5 -2.59 -2.37 -0.78
C ARG A 5 -1.69 -3.60 -0.89
N LEU A 6 -1.49 -4.09 -2.11
CA LEU A 6 -0.76 -5.33 -2.37
C LEU A 6 0.73 -5.18 -2.04
N ASN A 7 1.34 -4.07 -2.44
CA ASN A 7 2.75 -3.78 -2.22
C ASN A 7 2.91 -2.58 -1.29
N PHE A 8 2.42 -2.71 -0.06
CA PHE A 8 2.50 -1.63 0.90
C PHE A 8 3.94 -1.37 1.34
N ILE A 9 4.42 -0.15 1.11
CA ILE A 9 5.82 0.25 1.31
C ILE A 9 6.27 0.25 2.77
N ALA A 10 5.36 0.35 3.74
CA ALA A 10 5.69 0.43 5.18
C ALA A 10 4.94 -0.63 6.00
N PRO A 11 5.19 -1.93 5.77
CA PRO A 11 4.38 -3.04 6.33
C PRO A 11 4.23 -2.99 7.85
N ILE A 12 5.27 -2.51 8.54
CA ILE A 12 5.23 -2.15 9.96
C ILE A 12 5.22 -0.62 10.07
N SER A 13 4.27 -0.09 10.84
CA SER A 13 4.12 1.36 10.99
C SER A 13 5.36 2.02 11.58
N VAL A 14 5.47 3.33 11.38
CA VAL A 14 6.39 4.16 12.18
C VAL A 14 6.10 3.94 13.67
N PRO A 15 7.12 3.87 14.55
CA PRO A 15 6.92 3.66 15.98
C PRO A 15 6.03 4.72 16.63
N HIS A 16 5.03 4.26 17.38
CA HIS A 16 4.26 5.08 18.31
C HIS A 16 4.73 4.81 19.74
N LYS A 17 4.35 5.71 20.68
CA LYS A 17 4.61 5.53 22.12
C LYS A 17 3.34 5.79 22.92
N ALA A 18 3.04 4.91 23.87
CA ALA A 18 1.93 5.10 24.80
C ALA A 18 2.23 6.30 25.71
N LEU A 19 1.38 7.34 25.65
CA LEU A 19 1.56 8.57 26.45
C LEU A 19 1.17 8.41 27.92
N ARG A 20 0.45 7.34 28.24
CA ARG A 20 0.02 6.93 29.58
C ARG A 20 -0.30 5.45 29.54
N THR A 21 -0.38 4.80 30.70
CA THR A 21 -0.84 3.41 30.78
C THR A 21 -2.27 3.30 30.23
N VAL A 22 -2.52 2.36 29.32
CA VAL A 22 -3.83 2.11 28.72
C VAL A 22 -4.18 0.63 28.77
N ASN A 23 -5.46 0.32 28.98
CA ASN A 23 -5.98 -1.03 28.80
C ASN A 23 -6.53 -1.16 27.38
N PHE A 24 -5.98 -2.09 26.60
CA PHE A 24 -6.37 -2.32 25.21
C PHE A 24 -6.57 -3.82 24.96
N ARG A 25 -7.78 -4.21 24.53
CA ARG A 25 -8.16 -5.61 24.24
C ARG A 25 -7.79 -6.60 25.36
N GLY A 26 -7.95 -6.19 26.62
CA GLY A 26 -7.62 -7.01 27.79
C GLY A 26 -6.16 -6.97 28.24
N TYR A 27 -5.29 -6.24 27.52
CA TYR A 27 -3.88 -6.07 27.88
C TYR A 27 -3.62 -4.69 28.49
N THR A 28 -2.82 -4.66 29.55
CA THR A 28 -2.27 -3.40 30.09
C THR A 28 -1.02 -3.03 29.30
N ILE A 29 -1.05 -1.90 28.62
CA ILE A 29 0.08 -1.30 27.92
C ILE A 29 0.60 -0.16 28.80
N PRO A 30 1.77 -0.31 29.46
CA PRO A 30 2.33 0.74 30.31
C PRO A 30 2.62 2.05 29.57
N GLU A 31 2.67 3.15 30.31
CA GLU A 31 3.21 4.40 29.82
C GLU A 31 4.64 4.20 29.29
N GLY A 32 4.92 4.84 28.15
CA GLY A 32 6.22 4.79 27.52
C GLY A 32 6.48 3.54 26.66
N THR A 33 5.55 2.58 26.60
CA THR A 33 5.68 1.43 25.71
C THR A 33 5.67 1.86 24.24
N THR A 34 6.66 1.39 23.47
CA THR A 34 6.69 1.52 22.02
C THR A 34 5.66 0.57 21.40
N VAL A 35 4.85 1.09 20.47
CA VAL A 35 3.82 0.34 19.76
C VAL A 35 4.10 0.41 18.27
N LEU A 36 4.13 -0.76 17.64
CA LEU A 36 4.25 -0.93 16.19
C LEU A 36 2.95 -1.54 15.67
N ALA A 37 2.29 -0.87 14.74
CA ALA A 37 1.11 -1.41 14.09
C ALA A 37 1.54 -2.24 12.88
N ASN A 38 1.12 -3.50 12.83
CA ASN A 38 1.29 -4.34 11.65
C ASN A 38 0.22 -3.94 10.62
N GLN A 39 0.57 -3.03 9.71
CA GLN A 39 -0.33 -2.59 8.65
C GLN A 39 -0.43 -3.63 7.53
N TRP A 40 0.63 -4.42 7.31
CA TRP A 40 0.62 -5.53 6.37
C TRP A 40 -0.48 -6.54 6.70
N SER A 41 -0.62 -6.92 7.97
CA SER A 41 -1.68 -7.88 8.37
C SER A 41 -3.08 -7.35 8.10
N ILE A 42 -3.29 -6.03 8.13
CA ILE A 42 -4.59 -5.40 7.82
C ILE A 42 -4.85 -5.41 6.30
N MET A 43 -3.81 -5.19 5.50
CA MET A 43 -3.91 -5.19 4.03
C MET A 43 -3.93 -6.60 3.42
N MET A 44 -3.54 -7.62 4.20
CA MET A 44 -3.55 -9.03 3.84
C MET A 44 -4.61 -9.85 4.59
N ASP A 45 -5.50 -9.21 5.35
CA ASP A 45 -6.60 -9.86 6.06
C ASP A 45 -7.61 -10.43 5.06
N GLU A 46 -7.74 -11.76 5.01
CA GLU A 46 -8.63 -12.48 4.07
C GLU A 46 -10.12 -12.15 4.28
N GLU A 47 -10.53 -11.78 5.50
CA GLU A 47 -11.91 -11.38 5.78
C GLU A 47 -12.23 -10.01 5.16
N LYS A 48 -11.21 -9.16 4.99
CA LYS A 48 -11.34 -7.80 4.44
C LYS A 48 -11.00 -7.76 2.95
N TRP A 49 -10.19 -8.70 2.49
CA TRP A 49 -9.59 -8.76 1.17
C TRP A 49 -9.55 -10.22 0.69
N PRO A 50 -10.61 -10.73 0.03
CA PRO A 50 -10.65 -12.12 -0.44
C PRO A 50 -9.53 -12.42 -1.44
N ASN A 51 -8.72 -13.46 -1.27
CA ASN A 51 -7.49 -13.70 -2.05
C ASN A 51 -6.50 -12.52 -2.01
N PRO A 52 -6.03 -12.09 -0.83
CA PRO A 52 -5.33 -10.81 -0.66
C PRO A 52 -3.99 -10.72 -1.40
N GLN A 53 -3.39 -11.84 -1.79
CA GLN A 53 -2.14 -11.88 -2.55
C GLN A 53 -2.36 -11.66 -4.06
N GLN A 54 -3.61 -11.74 -4.54
CA GLN A 54 -3.92 -11.45 -5.93
C GLN A 54 -4.12 -9.96 -6.14
N PHE A 55 -3.49 -9.43 -7.18
CA PHE A 55 -3.75 -8.09 -7.67
C PHE A 55 -5.12 -8.03 -8.32
N ASP A 56 -6.06 -7.34 -7.67
CA ASP A 56 -7.43 -7.19 -8.16
C ASP A 56 -7.94 -5.76 -7.94
N PRO A 57 -7.96 -4.93 -9.01
CA PRO A 57 -8.48 -3.56 -8.93
C PRO A 57 -9.98 -3.49 -8.60
N SER A 58 -10.75 -4.54 -8.87
CA SER A 58 -12.21 -4.53 -8.68
C SER A 58 -12.62 -4.38 -7.21
N ARG A 59 -11.71 -4.69 -6.27
CA ARG A 59 -11.86 -4.43 -4.83
C ARG A 59 -12.18 -2.98 -4.48
N PHE A 60 -11.79 -2.06 -5.34
CA PHE A 60 -12.00 -0.62 -5.17
C PHE A 60 -13.08 -0.07 -6.09
N LEU A 61 -13.88 -0.94 -6.71
CA LEU A 61 -14.98 -0.58 -7.59
C LEU A 61 -16.29 -1.12 -7.01
N ASP A 62 -17.38 -0.37 -7.20
CA ASP A 62 -18.73 -0.90 -7.01
C ASP A 62 -19.25 -1.56 -8.31
N GLU A 63 -20.46 -2.10 -8.26
CA GLU A 63 -21.11 -2.78 -9.40
C GLU A 63 -21.33 -1.88 -10.62
N PHE A 64 -21.29 -0.56 -10.43
CA PHE A 64 -21.42 0.44 -11.49
C PHE A 64 -20.06 0.97 -11.98
N GLY A 65 -18.95 0.46 -11.43
CA GLY A 65 -17.59 0.88 -11.75
C GLY A 65 -17.16 2.18 -11.06
N ASN A 66 -17.90 2.69 -10.08
CA ASN A 66 -17.47 3.84 -9.30
C ASN A 66 -16.44 3.44 -8.25
N VAL A 67 -15.58 4.38 -7.89
CA VAL A 67 -14.58 4.16 -6.84
C VAL A 67 -15.26 3.96 -5.48
N LYS A 68 -15.09 2.77 -4.92
CA LYS A 68 -15.49 2.41 -3.57
C LYS A 68 -14.27 2.34 -2.65
N LYS A 69 -14.36 2.98 -1.48
CA LYS A 69 -13.31 2.90 -0.44
C LYS A 69 -13.59 1.73 0.50
N ASN A 70 -12.56 0.96 0.82
CA ASN A 70 -12.57 -0.03 1.89
C ASN A 70 -11.92 0.58 3.15
N ALA A 71 -12.57 0.50 4.32
CA ALA A 71 -12.04 1.04 5.57
C ALA A 71 -10.75 0.35 6.04
N ALA A 72 -10.47 -0.87 5.59
CA ALA A 72 -9.21 -1.57 5.84
C ALA A 72 -8.05 -1.05 4.96
N TRP A 73 -8.33 -0.17 3.98
CA TRP A 73 -7.31 0.45 3.16
C TRP A 73 -6.71 1.66 3.87
N ILE A 74 -5.59 1.44 4.57
CA ILE A 74 -4.94 2.44 5.41
C ILE A 74 -3.44 2.63 5.08
N PRO A 75 -3.07 2.89 3.81
CA PRO A 75 -1.65 3.03 3.44
C PRO A 75 -0.97 4.26 4.06
N PHE A 76 -1.73 5.18 4.63
CA PHE A 76 -1.22 6.39 5.28
C PHE A 76 -1.43 6.37 6.81
N SER A 77 -1.66 5.18 7.39
CA SER A 77 -2.07 5.00 8.78
C SER A 77 -3.40 5.72 9.09
N VAL A 78 -3.78 5.82 10.36
CA VAL A 78 -5.02 6.45 10.83
C VAL A 78 -4.79 7.24 12.12
N GLY A 79 -5.73 8.11 12.46
CA GLY A 79 -5.73 8.87 13.71
C GLY A 79 -4.81 10.10 13.66
N LYS A 80 -4.44 10.64 14.84
CA LYS A 80 -3.71 11.92 14.99
C LYS A 80 -2.32 11.96 14.33
N ARG A 81 -1.78 10.80 13.95
CA ARG A 81 -0.46 10.63 13.33
C ARG A 81 -0.56 9.93 11.97
N SER A 82 -1.72 10.05 11.29
CA SER A 82 -1.78 9.72 9.87
C SER A 82 -0.78 10.56 9.09
N CYS A 83 -0.36 10.06 7.92
CA CYS A 83 0.65 10.71 7.11
C CYS A 83 0.21 12.15 6.75
N ALA A 84 0.95 13.14 7.20
CA ALA A 84 0.70 14.54 6.86
C ALA A 84 0.80 14.81 5.34
N GLY A 85 1.55 13.97 4.63
CA GLY A 85 1.72 14.03 3.18
C GLY A 85 0.68 13.27 2.37
N GLU A 86 -0.35 12.67 2.98
CA GLU A 86 -1.34 11.84 2.26
C GLU A 86 -1.96 12.57 1.05
N VAL A 87 -2.37 13.82 1.23
CA VAL A 87 -3.03 14.60 0.17
C VAL A 87 -2.10 14.80 -1.02
N LEU A 88 -0.85 15.22 -0.75
CA LEU A 88 0.16 15.43 -1.79
C LEU A 88 0.51 14.11 -2.49
N ALA A 89 0.81 13.06 -1.72
CA ALA A 89 1.15 11.75 -2.26
C ALA A 89 0.05 11.19 -3.17
N ARG A 90 -1.23 11.37 -2.80
CA ARG A 90 -2.35 10.94 -3.65
C ARG A 90 -2.41 11.70 -4.98
N GLN A 91 -2.12 13.00 -4.98
CA GLN A 91 -2.07 13.81 -6.19
C GLN A 91 -0.89 13.41 -7.07
N GLU A 92 0.31 13.28 -6.49
CA GLU A 92 1.52 12.88 -7.21
C GLU A 92 1.38 11.49 -7.82
N ILE A 93 0.91 10.49 -7.06
CA ILE A 93 0.71 9.13 -7.57
C ILE A 93 -0.27 9.15 -8.75
N PHE A 94 -1.37 9.90 -8.65
CA PHE A 94 -2.33 9.99 -9.74
C PHE A 94 -1.71 10.65 -10.98
N LEU A 95 -1.10 11.83 -10.83
CA LEU A 95 -0.56 12.61 -11.94
C LEU A 95 0.59 11.88 -12.63
N VAL A 96 1.56 11.36 -11.87
CA VAL A 96 2.72 10.66 -12.44
C VAL A 96 2.27 9.38 -13.14
N LEU A 97 1.43 8.56 -12.51
CA LEU A 97 0.97 7.31 -13.12
C LEU A 97 0.17 7.55 -14.40
N THR A 98 -0.77 8.50 -14.36
CA THR A 98 -1.60 8.80 -15.53
C THR A 98 -0.79 9.44 -16.66
N ALA A 99 0.13 10.35 -16.35
CA ALA A 99 1.02 10.94 -17.36
C ALA A 99 1.90 9.89 -18.04
N LEU A 100 2.49 8.97 -17.26
CA LEU A 100 3.30 7.87 -17.80
C LEU A 100 2.47 6.94 -18.70
N LEU A 101 1.28 6.52 -18.26
CA LEU A 101 0.41 5.62 -19.04
C LEU A 101 -0.29 6.31 -20.23
N GLN A 102 -0.38 7.63 -20.20
CA GLN A 102 -0.87 8.42 -21.34
C GLN A 102 0.20 8.51 -22.43
N ALA A 103 1.47 8.71 -22.05
CA ALA A 103 2.57 8.89 -22.99
C ALA A 103 3.16 7.57 -23.50
N PHE A 104 3.21 6.53 -22.66
CA PHE A 104 3.94 5.29 -22.95
C PHE A 104 3.08 4.03 -22.75
N SER A 105 3.38 3.01 -23.55
CA SER A 105 3.00 1.62 -23.32
C SER A 105 4.17 0.90 -22.65
N PHE A 106 3.91 0.21 -21.55
CA PHE A 106 4.92 -0.54 -20.81
C PHE A 106 4.83 -2.03 -21.12
N ARG A 107 5.97 -2.67 -21.39
CA ARG A 107 6.08 -4.11 -21.60
C ARG A 107 7.39 -4.67 -21.03
N PRO A 108 7.47 -5.97 -20.70
CA PRO A 108 8.75 -6.59 -20.38
C PRO A 108 9.71 -6.52 -21.59
N PRO A 109 11.02 -6.44 -21.36
CA PRO A 109 12.03 -6.60 -22.40
C PRO A 109 11.92 -7.95 -23.12
N ASP A 110 12.36 -7.99 -24.36
CA ASP A 110 12.28 -9.21 -25.18
C ASP A 110 13.11 -10.34 -24.57
N GLY A 111 12.47 -11.48 -24.33
CA GLY A 111 13.11 -12.65 -23.72
C GLY A 111 13.23 -12.60 -22.19
N GLU A 112 12.76 -11.54 -21.53
CA GLU A 112 12.69 -11.47 -20.06
C GLU A 112 11.31 -11.90 -19.55
N ALA A 113 11.28 -12.67 -18.45
CA ALA A 113 10.05 -13.01 -17.75
C ALA A 113 9.51 -11.80 -16.97
N LEU A 114 8.21 -11.79 -16.66
CA LEU A 114 7.66 -10.78 -15.76
C LEU A 114 8.34 -10.87 -14.39
N PRO A 115 8.66 -9.72 -13.76
CA PRO A 115 9.23 -9.72 -12.42
C PRO A 115 8.22 -10.29 -11.43
N GLU A 116 8.73 -11.02 -10.44
CA GLU A 116 7.91 -11.46 -9.32
C GLU A 116 7.38 -10.24 -8.55
N CYS A 117 6.10 -10.31 -8.14
CA CYS A 117 5.49 -9.31 -7.27
C CYS A 117 5.86 -9.52 -5.79
N VAL A 118 7.12 -9.90 -5.52
CA VAL A 118 7.66 -10.12 -4.18
C VAL A 118 8.74 -9.09 -3.93
N GLY A 119 8.47 -8.19 -3.00
CA GLY A 119 9.37 -7.11 -2.61
C GLY A 119 10.50 -7.57 -1.70
N LYS A 120 11.55 -6.76 -1.64
CA LYS A 120 12.65 -6.90 -0.68
C LYS A 120 12.27 -6.16 0.60
N THR A 121 12.32 -6.87 1.74
CA THR A 121 12.03 -6.29 3.06
C THR A 121 13.27 -5.60 3.63
N GLY A 122 13.18 -4.29 3.84
CA GLY A 122 14.15 -3.49 4.58
C GLY A 122 13.44 -2.51 5.54
N SER A 123 13.98 -1.31 5.72
CA SER A 123 13.25 -0.22 6.40
C SER A 123 11.94 0.13 5.68
N LEU A 124 11.90 -0.10 4.37
CA LEU A 124 10.70 -0.08 3.52
C LEU A 124 10.61 -1.40 2.75
N TYR A 125 9.41 -1.75 2.33
CA TYR A 125 9.16 -2.84 1.39
C TYR A 125 9.23 -2.30 -0.03
N VAL A 126 10.26 -2.71 -0.77
CA VAL A 126 10.57 -2.17 -2.10
C VAL A 126 10.46 -3.25 -3.16
N CYS A 127 10.07 -2.86 -4.37
CA CYS A 127 10.08 -3.75 -5.52
C CYS A 127 11.53 -4.21 -5.81
N PRO A 128 11.78 -5.47 -6.20
CA PRO A 128 13.08 -5.88 -6.70
C PRO A 128 13.44 -5.10 -7.97
N ASP A 129 14.72 -5.12 -8.35
CA ASP A 129 15.16 -4.47 -9.57
C ASP A 129 14.57 -5.20 -10.77
N PHE A 130 13.94 -4.45 -11.69
CA PHE A 130 13.36 -4.97 -12.91
C PHE A 130 13.56 -4.00 -14.06
N ASN A 131 13.65 -4.54 -15.27
CA ASN A 131 13.69 -3.76 -16.49
C ASN A 131 12.29 -3.66 -17.10
N VAL A 132 12.01 -2.54 -17.76
CA VAL A 132 10.77 -2.34 -18.49
C VAL A 132 11.05 -1.53 -19.75
N CYS A 133 10.45 -1.92 -20.87
CA CYS A 133 10.45 -1.12 -22.08
C CYS A 133 9.28 -0.13 -22.02
N ALA A 134 9.55 1.15 -22.26
CA ALA A 134 8.54 2.20 -22.38
C ALA A 134 8.51 2.70 -23.82
N GLU A 135 7.45 2.36 -24.54
CA GLU A 135 7.28 2.71 -25.96
C GLU A 135 6.29 3.87 -26.09
N PRO A 136 6.64 4.98 -26.79
CA PRO A 136 5.71 6.08 -27.01
C PRO A 136 4.40 5.60 -27.65
N ARG A 137 3.26 6.08 -27.15
CA ARG A 137 1.93 5.74 -27.71
C ARG A 137 1.58 6.54 -28.96
N PHE A 138 2.25 7.68 -29.15
CA PHE A 138 2.07 8.63 -30.24
C PHE A 138 3.43 9.17 -30.69
#